data_AF-A0A7X8R5T4-F1
#
_entry.id   AF-A0A7X8R5T4-F1
#
_cell.length_a   1.000
_cell.length_b   1.000
_cell.length_c   1.000
_cell.angle_alpha   90.00
_cell.angle_beta   90.00
_cell.angle_gamma   90.00
#
_symmetry.space_group_name_H-M   'P 1'
#
loop_
_entity.id
_entity.type
_entity.pdbx_description
1 polymer ?
#
loop_
_entity_poly.entity_id
_entity_poly.type
_entity_poly.pdbx_seq_one_letter_code
_entity_poly.pdbx_strand_id
1 'polypeptide(L)' 'RIPMNGEVFQVRRACVVGAQGHSGHGTFPNVISCMAAGMDVLPIITKKIKLDEAEANIRLLQTDRNEVKITVLP' A
#
# COMPACT_ATOMS: atom_id res chain seq x y z
N ARG A 1 18.48 -15.47 -16.05
CA ARG A 1 18.34 -14.04 -16.40
C ARG A 1 18.64 -13.25 -15.14
N ILE A 2 19.66 -12.40 -15.12
CA ILE A 2 19.92 -11.54 -13.95
C ILE A 2 18.83 -10.47 -13.93
N PRO A 3 18.11 -10.25 -12.81
CA PRO A 3 16.92 -9.40 -12.77
C PRO A 3 17.23 -7.89 -12.80
N MET A 4 18.50 -7.51 -12.92
CA MET A 4 18.96 -6.12 -12.81
C MET A 4 20.25 -5.86 -13.60
N ASN A 5 20.39 -4.64 -14.14
CA ASN A 5 21.60 -4.20 -14.84
C ASN A 5 22.60 -3.63 -13.84
N GLY A 6 23.58 -4.43 -13.42
CA GLY A 6 24.58 -4.06 -12.40
C GLY A 6 25.41 -2.82 -12.76
N GLU A 7 25.62 -2.56 -14.06
CA GLU A 7 26.32 -1.37 -14.55
C GLU A 7 25.69 -0.06 -14.03
N VAL A 8 24.36 0.02 -13.92
CA VAL A 8 23.65 1.23 -13.50
C VAL A 8 23.99 1.58 -12.05
N PHE A 9 24.14 0.57 -11.19
CA PHE A 9 24.53 0.76 -9.79
C PHE A 9 25.98 1.17 -9.66
N GLN A 10 26.87 0.60 -10.48
CA GLN A 10 28.30 0.87 -10.43
C GLN A 10 28.66 2.25 -11.03
N VAL A 11 28.12 2.59 -12.20
CA VAL A 11 28.55 3.77 -12.97
C VAL A 11 27.66 4.99 -12.75
N ARG A 12 26.42 4.81 -12.27
CA ARG A 12 25.48 5.93 -12.05
C ARG A 12 25.15 6.17 -10.58
N ARG A 13 25.82 5.49 -9.65
CA ARG A 13 25.54 5.55 -8.21
C ARG A 13 24.06 5.29 -7.88
N ALA A 14 23.38 4.45 -8.66
CA ALA A 14 22.04 4.01 -8.29
C ALA A 14 22.13 3.16 -7.00
N CYS A 15 21.04 3.12 -6.22
CA CYS A 15 20.96 2.32 -4.99
C CYS A 15 19.66 1.50 -4.96
N VAL A 16 19.70 0.41 -4.21
CA VAL A 16 18.51 -0.39 -3.83
C VAL A 16 18.40 -0.35 -2.32
N VAL A 17 17.23 -0.02 -1.81
CA VAL A 17 16.92 -0.02 -0.38
C VAL A 17 15.74 -0.95 -0.11
N GLY A 18 15.84 -1.76 0.94
CA GLY A 18 14.71 -2.49 1.49
C GLY A 18 14.05 -1.67 2.59
N ALA A 19 12.72 -1.70 2.65
CA ALA A 19 11.95 -1.03 3.70
C ALA A 19 10.79 -1.93 4.13
N GLN A 20 10.50 -1.98 5.44
CA GLN A 20 9.38 -2.72 6.01
C GLN A 20 8.85 -1.98 7.24
N GLY A 21 7.52 -1.96 7.40
CA GLY A 21 6.85 -1.27 8.49
C GLY A 21 6.66 0.22 8.25
N HIS A 22 6.03 0.88 9.21
CA HIS A 22 5.59 2.28 9.09
C HIS A 22 5.75 3.10 10.39
N SER A 23 6.18 2.46 11.47
CA SER A 23 6.29 3.09 12.79
C SER A 23 7.53 3.98 12.89
N GLY A 24 7.51 4.94 13.83
CA GLY A 24 8.64 5.85 14.06
C GLY A 24 8.68 7.05 13.11
N HIS A 25 9.72 7.87 13.24
CA HIS A 25 10.04 9.04 12.40
C HIS A 25 8.90 10.07 12.20
N GLY A 26 7.86 10.03 13.05
CA GLY A 26 6.67 10.88 12.86
C GLY A 26 5.85 10.53 11.62
N THR A 27 6.00 9.33 11.03
CA THR A 27 5.32 8.95 9.78
C THR A 27 3.80 9.09 9.89
N PHE A 28 3.20 8.57 10.97
CA PHE A 28 1.76 8.66 11.20
C PHE A 28 1.24 10.11 11.31
N PRO A 29 1.75 10.96 12.22
CA PRO A 29 1.27 12.34 12.33
C PRO A 29 1.51 13.15 11.05
N ASN A 30 2.60 12.88 10.32
CA ASN A 30 2.87 13.56 9.05
C ASN A 30 1.86 13.15 7.96
N VAL A 31 1.57 11.86 7.82
CA VAL A 31 0.56 11.38 6.84
C VAL A 31 -0.83 11.91 7.19
N ILE A 32 -1.22 11.91 8.47
CA ILE A 32 -2.48 12.50 8.94
C ILE A 32 -2.54 14.00 8.56
N SER A 33 -1.44 14.73 8.74
CA SER A 33 -1.35 16.14 8.36
C SER A 33 -1.49 16.34 6.84
N CYS A 34 -0.88 15.48 6.03
CA CYS A 34 -1.05 15.50 4.57
C CYS A 34 -2.52 15.25 4.16
N MET A 35 -3.18 14.29 4.80
CA MET A 35 -4.60 14.02 4.55
C MET A 35 -5.48 15.22 4.93
N ALA A 36 -5.24 15.81 6.10
CA ALA A 36 -5.94 17.01 6.55
C ALA A 36 -5.71 18.21 5.62
N ALA A 37 -4.53 18.30 4.98
CA ALA A 37 -4.19 19.34 4.02
C ALA A 37 -4.77 19.11 2.61
N GLY A 38 -5.47 17.99 2.36
CA GLY A 38 -6.19 17.73 1.11
C GLY A 38 -5.72 16.49 0.33
N MET A 39 -4.81 15.69 0.87
CA MET A 39 -4.49 14.39 0.27
C MET A 39 -5.63 13.39 0.51
N ASP A 40 -6.51 13.22 -0.47
CA ASP A 40 -7.58 12.24 -0.41
C ASP A 40 -7.11 10.83 -0.84
N VAL A 41 -7.18 9.89 0.08
CA VAL A 41 -6.84 8.47 -0.13
C VAL A 41 -8.07 7.57 -0.25
N LEU A 42 -9.28 8.11 0.00
CA LEU A 42 -10.54 7.35 -0.06
C LEU A 42 -10.84 6.72 -1.43
N PRO A 43 -10.43 7.29 -2.59
CA PRO A 43 -10.67 6.68 -3.90
C PRO A 43 -10.04 5.30 -4.10
N ILE A 44 -9.08 4.91 -3.26
CA ILE A 44 -8.48 3.57 -3.30
C ILE A 44 -9.48 2.50 -2.84
N ILE A 45 -10.47 2.86 -2.01
CA ILE A 45 -11.47 1.94 -1.48
C ILE A 45 -12.44 1.54 -2.60
N THR A 46 -12.38 0.27 -3.02
CA THR A 46 -13.24 -0.28 -4.07
C THR A 46 -14.55 -0.85 -3.52
N LYS A 47 -14.53 -1.32 -2.26
CA LYS A 47 -15.70 -1.94 -1.62
C LYS A 47 -15.73 -1.70 -0.11
N LYS A 48 -16.94 -1.52 0.44
CA LYS A 48 -17.21 -1.40 1.88
C LYS A 48 -18.10 -2.57 2.30
N ILE A 49 -17.74 -3.24 3.39
CA ILE A 49 -18.40 -4.48 3.85
C ILE A 49 -18.67 -4.45 5.35
N LYS A 50 -19.56 -5.33 5.81
CA LYS A 50 -19.75 -5.63 7.23
C LYS A 50 -18.74 -6.67 7.73
N LEU A 51 -18.64 -6.83 9.05
CA LEU A 51 -17.68 -7.73 9.68
C LEU A 51 -17.91 -9.21 9.32
N ASP A 52 -19.16 -9.65 9.22
CA ASP A 52 -19.56 -11.01 8.84
C ASP A 52 -19.17 -11.37 7.40
N GLU A 53 -19.01 -10.37 6.53
CA GLU A 53 -18.59 -10.55 5.14
C GLU A 53 -17.05 -10.64 4.98
N ALA A 54 -16.27 -10.41 6.04
CA ALA A 54 -14.82 -10.28 5.97
C ALA A 54 -14.13 -11.54 5.43
N GLU A 55 -14.52 -12.73 5.91
CA GLU A 55 -13.89 -14.00 5.46
C GLU A 55 -14.07 -14.22 3.96
N ALA A 56 -15.29 -14.05 3.46
CA ALA A 56 -15.61 -14.25 2.04
C ALA A 56 -14.81 -13.28 1.15
N ASN A 57 -14.68 -12.02 1.57
CA ASN A 57 -13.94 -11.01 0.80
C ASN A 57 -12.41 -11.20 0.90
N ILE A 58 -11.87 -11.74 2.01
CA ILE A 58 -10.45 -12.14 2.09
C ILE A 58 -10.15 -13.24 1.06
N ARG A 59 -11.04 -14.23 0.92
CA ARG A 59 -10.87 -15.29 -0.10
C ARG A 59 -10.97 -14.74 -1.53
N LEU A 60 -11.92 -13.83 -1.77
CA LEU A 60 -12.08 -13.15 -3.06
C LEU A 60 -10.79 -12.46 -3.52
N LEU A 61 -10.11 -11.73 -2.61
CA LEU A 61 -8.88 -10.99 -2.92
C LEU A 61 -7.68 -11.86 -3.32
N GLN A 62 -7.78 -13.19 -3.18
CA GLN A 62 -6.73 -14.11 -3.64
C GLN A 62 -6.72 -14.27 -5.17
N THR A 63 -7.87 -14.05 -5.82
CA THR A 63 -8.05 -14.34 -7.25
C THR A 63 -8.58 -13.14 -8.03
N ASP A 64 -9.42 -12.31 -7.43
CA ASP A 64 -9.95 -11.10 -8.06
C ASP A 64 -8.91 -9.97 -8.05
N ARG A 65 -8.65 -9.41 -9.23
CA ARG A 65 -7.69 -8.30 -9.42
C ARG A 65 -8.39 -6.95 -9.63
N ASN A 66 -9.72 -6.92 -9.65
CA ASN A 66 -10.48 -5.68 -9.82
C ASN A 66 -10.72 -4.99 -8.47
N GLU A 67 -10.88 -5.77 -7.39
CA GLU A 67 -10.97 -5.25 -6.03
C GLU A 67 -9.58 -4.94 -5.47
N VAL A 68 -9.30 -3.66 -5.17
CA VAL A 68 -7.97 -3.19 -4.75
C VAL A 68 -7.89 -3.00 -3.23
N LYS A 69 -8.92 -2.42 -2.62
CA LYS A 69 -8.99 -2.21 -1.18
C LYS A 69 -10.42 -2.32 -0.69
N ILE A 70 -10.70 -3.41 0.02
CA ILE A 70 -11.96 -3.65 0.71
C ILE A 70 -11.81 -3.17 2.16
N THR A 71 -12.77 -2.37 2.65
CA THR A 71 -12.75 -1.82 4.01
C THR A 71 -13.96 -2.31 4.80
N VAL A 72 -13.71 -2.91 5.96
CA VAL A 72 -14.78 -3.29 6.91
C VAL A 72 -15.22 -2.03 7.65
N LEU A 73 -16.53 -1.78 7.68
CA LEU A 73 -17.12 -0.70 8.47
C LEU A 73 -17.98 -1.29 9.60
N PRO A 74 -18.10 -0.57 10.74
CA PRO A 74 -19.01 -0.96 11.83
C PRO A 74 -20.47 -1.09 11.40
#